data_AF-A0A1Z5R3Z5-F1
#
_entry.id   AF-A0A1Z5R3Z5-F1
#
_cell.length_a   1.000
_cell.length_b   1.000
_cell.length_c   1.000
_cell.angle_alpha   90.00
_cell.angle_beta   90.00
_cell.angle_gamma   90.00
#
_symmetry.space_group_name_H-M   'P 1'
#
loop_
_entity.id
_entity.type
_entity.pdbx_description
1 polymer ?
#
loop_
_entity_poly.entity_id
_entity_poly.type
_entity_poly.pdbx_seq_one_letter_code
_entity_poly.pdbx_strand_id
1 'polypeptide(L)'
;MGIGRAKEGFSVFGMLNKCVTPMGKRLLRAWFLRPIIDIDVINNRLNTITFFLCCEEVMSALRETLKSVRDVPHMLQKFNSPSSFCTSSDWTTFLKCICSLLHINKIFEVGISEHLAIKLQHMNIDLIGKANSSITAELDYVSDLVVGVIDVQRGKEKGYETVVKEGLCDELDELRMVYEGLPDFLEQVSDNENASLPFSFGCRIAPLVVYVHQIGYLMCFFDEKISDALLAGLPDYEFAFSDEGEERRFFYHTQKTRELDNLLGDIYHKILDMERAIIRDLVCRVLQFLPQLTKAVNFAAELDCILSLAIVARQNNYVRPILTEDSILEIHNGRHALQEMTVDTFVPNDIKIRDAGRINIITGPNYSGKSIYIKQVALIVFLAHIGSFVPADSAIVGLTDRIFCAMGSKSMTTEQSTFMIDLHQVGTMLRHATSRSLCLLDEFGKGTLTEDGIGLLGGTISHFANYDPPPKVLLSTHLTEIFTENYLPQSEHIKCYTMSVLNPDGQTSNEDIIFLYRLVPGQALLSFGLHCAWLAGVPNEVVQRADSVLGDIHSKKPARRVTSEKLTATDKQYQDAVTKLMAIDTQKDDLNSFFQELFPSEL
;
A
#
# COMPACT_ATOMS: atom_id res chain seq x y z
N MET A 1 13.45 4.76 -9.12
CA MET A 1 12.95 5.85 -8.25
C MET A 1 11.60 5.43 -7.66
N GLY A 2 11.45 5.51 -6.33
CA GLY A 2 10.43 4.80 -5.58
C GLY A 2 9.02 5.39 -5.69
N ILE A 3 8.15 4.70 -6.42
CA ILE A 3 6.69 4.83 -6.29
C ILE A 3 6.27 3.98 -5.08
N GLY A 4 6.20 4.58 -3.88
CA GLY A 4 5.71 3.91 -2.67
C GLY A 4 6.05 4.64 -1.37
N ARG A 5 5.12 4.69 -0.40
CA ARG A 5 5.41 5.13 0.98
C ARG A 5 6.38 4.14 1.64
N ALA A 6 7.17 4.55 2.63
CA ALA A 6 8.17 3.74 3.32
C ALA A 6 7.67 2.37 3.85
N LYS A 7 6.35 2.22 4.11
CA LYS A 7 5.71 0.95 4.51
C LYS A 7 5.23 0.07 3.34
N GLU A 8 5.08 0.60 2.13
CA GLU A 8 4.48 -0.11 0.98
C GLU A 8 5.48 -0.50 -0.11
N GLY A 9 6.69 0.09 -0.13
CA GLY A 9 7.76 -0.24 -1.09
C GLY A 9 7.34 -0.18 -2.56
N PHE A 10 8.17 -0.72 -3.45
CA PHE A 10 7.83 -0.93 -4.86
C PHE A 10 6.93 -2.17 -4.98
N SER A 11 5.61 -1.95 -5.10
CA SER A 11 4.60 -3.01 -5.07
C SER A 11 3.51 -2.84 -6.12
N VAL A 12 2.83 -3.93 -6.49
CA VAL A 12 1.74 -3.93 -7.48
C VAL A 12 0.61 -3.01 -7.02
N PHE A 13 0.26 -3.02 -5.74
CA PHE A 13 -0.72 -2.10 -5.16
C PHE A 13 -0.25 -0.64 -5.28
N GLY A 14 1.01 -0.33 -4.97
CA GLY A 14 1.57 1.02 -5.09
C GLY A 14 1.52 1.55 -6.52
N MET A 15 1.67 0.69 -7.52
CA MET A 15 1.55 1.04 -8.93
C MET A 15 0.09 1.27 -9.35
N LEU A 16 -0.83 0.36 -8.99
CA LEU A 16 -2.23 0.43 -9.42
C LEU A 16 -3.06 1.45 -8.65
N ASN A 17 -2.62 1.86 -7.46
CA ASN A 17 -3.35 2.81 -6.62
C ASN A 17 -3.04 4.27 -7.01
N LYS A 18 -3.92 4.82 -7.84
CA LYS A 18 -4.04 6.23 -8.23
C LYS A 18 -5.30 6.90 -7.65
N CYS A 19 -5.98 6.22 -6.71
CA CYS A 19 -7.18 6.73 -6.04
C CYS A 19 -6.89 8.08 -5.37
N VAL A 20 -7.84 9.01 -5.47
CA VAL A 20 -7.73 10.36 -4.87
C VAL A 20 -8.40 10.44 -3.50
N THR A 21 -9.29 9.50 -3.18
CA THR A 21 -10.01 9.46 -1.91
C THR A 21 -9.41 8.43 -0.94
N PRO A 22 -9.44 8.69 0.39
CA PRO A 22 -9.01 7.71 1.38
C PRO A 22 -9.85 6.42 1.36
N MET A 23 -11.16 6.55 1.11
CA MET A 23 -12.10 5.43 0.99
C MET A 23 -11.80 4.56 -0.23
N GLY A 24 -11.54 5.15 -1.40
CA GLY A 24 -11.13 4.43 -2.61
C GLY A 24 -9.81 3.70 -2.40
N LYS A 25 -8.81 4.34 -1.76
CA LYS A 25 -7.55 3.65 -1.41
C LYS A 25 -7.78 2.42 -0.51
N ARG A 26 -8.65 2.52 0.51
CA ARG A 26 -9.00 1.38 1.38
C ARG A 26 -9.75 0.29 0.63
N LEU A 27 -10.71 0.66 -0.21
CA LEU A 27 -11.51 -0.28 -0.99
C LEU A 27 -10.67 -1.01 -2.03
N LEU A 28 -9.79 -0.31 -2.77
CA LEU A 28 -8.87 -0.93 -3.72
C LEU A 28 -7.95 -1.92 -3.01
N ARG A 29 -7.47 -1.60 -1.80
CA ARG A 29 -6.68 -2.53 -1.00
C ARG A 29 -7.49 -3.78 -0.64
N ALA A 30 -8.78 -3.62 -0.31
CA ALA A 30 -9.66 -4.75 -0.05
C ALA A 30 -9.84 -5.62 -1.31
N TRP A 31 -9.95 -5.03 -2.51
CA TRP A 31 -10.00 -5.78 -3.77
C TRP A 31 -8.73 -6.61 -4.01
N PHE A 32 -7.56 -6.05 -3.71
CA PHE A 32 -6.29 -6.77 -3.80
C PHE A 32 -6.19 -7.96 -2.83
N LEU A 33 -6.78 -7.83 -1.65
CA LEU A 33 -6.79 -8.90 -0.64
C LEU A 33 -7.88 -9.95 -0.91
N ARG A 34 -8.86 -9.62 -1.76
CA ARG A 34 -10.03 -10.47 -2.06
C ARG A 34 -10.35 -10.43 -3.57
N PRO A 35 -9.53 -11.10 -4.41
CA PRO A 35 -9.87 -11.29 -5.82
C PRO A 35 -11.22 -11.97 -5.99
N ILE A 36 -11.90 -11.64 -7.09
CA ILE A 36 -13.26 -12.07 -7.38
C ILE A 36 -13.20 -13.35 -8.21
N ILE A 37 -14.18 -14.24 -8.00
CA ILE A 37 -14.38 -15.46 -8.80
C ILE A 37 -15.65 -15.36 -9.65
N ASP A 38 -16.59 -14.48 -9.27
CA ASP A 38 -17.80 -14.20 -10.02
C ASP A 38 -17.47 -13.46 -11.33
N ILE A 39 -17.68 -14.16 -12.45
CA ILE A 39 -17.39 -13.66 -13.81
C ILE A 39 -18.23 -12.43 -14.13
N ASP A 40 -19.49 -12.36 -13.70
CA ASP A 40 -20.38 -11.24 -14.03
C ASP A 40 -19.91 -9.97 -13.33
N VAL A 41 -19.48 -10.09 -12.07
CA VAL A 41 -18.91 -8.96 -11.32
C VAL A 41 -17.59 -8.49 -11.96
N ILE A 42 -16.72 -9.42 -12.36
CA ILE A 42 -15.45 -9.08 -13.04
C ILE A 42 -15.73 -8.40 -14.38
N ASN A 43 -16.61 -8.97 -15.20
CA ASN A 43 -16.95 -8.43 -16.52
C ASN A 43 -17.62 -7.06 -16.40
N ASN A 44 -18.49 -6.84 -15.42
CA ASN A 44 -19.07 -5.53 -15.18
C ASN A 44 -17.99 -4.49 -14.81
N ARG A 45 -17.00 -4.86 -13.99
CA ARG A 45 -15.85 -3.97 -13.69
C ARG A 45 -15.02 -3.69 -14.93
N LEU A 46 -14.68 -4.72 -15.72
CA LEU A 46 -13.93 -4.58 -16.97
C LEU A 46 -14.68 -3.74 -18.02
N ASN A 47 -15.99 -3.91 -18.12
CA ASN A 47 -16.87 -3.09 -18.97
C ASN A 47 -16.81 -1.62 -18.54
N THR A 48 -16.90 -1.36 -17.23
CA THR A 48 -16.83 0.01 -16.70
C THR A 48 -15.46 0.65 -16.97
N ILE A 49 -14.37 -0.09 -16.83
CA ILE A 49 -13.03 0.39 -17.22
C ILE A 49 -12.98 0.70 -18.73
N THR A 50 -13.51 -0.20 -19.57
CA THR A 50 -13.59 -0.01 -21.03
C THR A 50 -14.33 1.27 -21.40
N PHE A 51 -15.45 1.54 -20.71
CA PHE A 51 -16.23 2.77 -20.88
C PHE A 51 -15.40 4.02 -20.56
N PHE A 52 -14.72 4.07 -19.40
CA PHE A 52 -13.92 5.23 -19.02
C PHE A 52 -12.69 5.45 -19.90
N LEU A 53 -12.09 4.37 -20.44
CA LEU A 53 -11.03 4.49 -21.43
C LEU A 53 -11.49 5.16 -22.74
N CYS A 54 -12.79 5.09 -23.07
CA CYS A 54 -13.37 5.80 -24.20
C CYS A 54 -13.76 7.26 -23.90
N CYS A 55 -13.79 7.67 -22.62
CA CYS A 55 -14.37 8.93 -22.17
C CYS A 55 -13.41 9.70 -21.25
N GLU A 56 -12.29 10.18 -21.81
CA GLU A 56 -11.25 10.82 -21.01
C GLU A 56 -11.72 12.10 -20.29
N GLU A 57 -12.52 12.93 -20.96
CA GLU A 57 -13.03 14.17 -20.40
C GLU A 57 -13.87 13.92 -19.14
N VAL A 58 -14.79 12.94 -19.22
CA VAL A 58 -15.62 12.50 -18.10
C VAL A 58 -14.75 11.95 -16.96
N MET A 59 -13.77 11.10 -17.28
CA MET A 59 -12.84 10.54 -16.29
C MET A 59 -12.05 11.65 -15.55
N SER A 60 -11.59 12.68 -16.27
CA SER A 60 -10.86 13.81 -15.70
C SER A 60 -11.75 14.66 -14.79
N ALA A 61 -12.96 15.01 -15.25
CA ALA A 61 -13.93 15.78 -14.48
C ALA A 61 -14.37 15.05 -13.19
N LEU A 62 -14.62 13.75 -13.27
CA LEU A 62 -14.94 12.91 -12.12
C LEU A 62 -13.78 12.87 -11.12
N ARG A 63 -12.55 12.69 -11.60
CA ARG A 63 -11.37 12.64 -10.73
C ARG A 63 -11.13 13.94 -9.99
N GLU A 64 -11.28 15.09 -10.65
CA GLU A 64 -11.16 16.39 -9.99
C GLU A 64 -12.25 16.59 -8.94
N THR A 65 -13.48 16.18 -9.24
CA THR A 65 -14.61 16.25 -8.28
C THR A 65 -14.38 15.33 -7.07
N LEU A 66 -13.87 14.12 -7.29
CA LEU A 66 -13.56 13.14 -6.23
C LEU A 66 -12.50 13.63 -5.24
N LYS A 67 -11.58 14.53 -5.62
CA LYS A 67 -10.59 15.09 -4.68
C LYS A 67 -11.22 15.84 -3.51
N SER A 68 -12.45 16.31 -3.66
CA SER A 68 -13.20 17.02 -2.62
C SER A 68 -14.06 16.08 -1.76
N VAL A 69 -14.21 14.81 -2.17
CA VAL A 69 -14.97 13.81 -1.41
C VAL A 69 -14.15 13.33 -0.20
N ARG A 70 -14.81 13.24 0.95
CA ARG A 70 -14.24 12.89 2.26
C ARG A 70 -15.09 11.81 2.93
N ASP A 71 -14.53 11.17 3.95
CA ASP A 71 -15.23 10.11 4.70
C ASP A 71 -16.34 10.71 5.57
N VAL A 72 -17.53 10.85 4.98
CA VAL A 72 -18.71 11.45 5.63
C VAL A 72 -19.12 10.69 6.91
N PRO A 73 -19.19 9.35 6.93
CA PRO A 73 -19.47 8.61 8.16
C PRO A 73 -18.50 8.94 9.30
N HIS A 74 -17.20 9.06 9.01
CA HIS A 74 -16.22 9.44 10.02
C HIS A 74 -16.38 10.90 10.49
N MET A 75 -16.72 11.84 9.58
CA MET A 75 -17.03 13.22 9.96
C MET A 75 -18.27 13.29 10.87
N LEU A 76 -19.32 12.52 10.57
CA LEU A 76 -20.53 12.49 11.39
C LEU A 76 -20.29 11.86 12.77
N GLN A 77 -19.39 10.88 12.89
CA GLN A 77 -18.96 10.36 14.19
C GLN A 77 -18.27 11.44 15.04
N LYS A 78 -17.42 12.26 14.41
CA LYS A 78 -16.84 13.45 15.05
C LYS A 78 -17.95 14.42 15.45
N PHE A 79 -18.93 14.69 14.59
CA PHE A 79 -19.99 15.65 14.89
C PHE A 79 -20.91 15.23 16.05
N ASN A 80 -21.10 13.92 16.24
CA ASN A 80 -21.91 13.40 17.32
C ASN A 80 -21.15 13.24 18.65
N SER A 81 -19.83 13.34 18.65
CA SER A 81 -19.02 13.12 19.86
C SER A 81 -19.08 14.33 20.79
N PRO A 82 -19.43 14.16 22.08
CA PRO A 82 -19.59 15.26 23.03
C PRO A 82 -18.26 15.96 23.37
N SER A 83 -17.13 15.31 23.10
CA SER A 83 -15.78 15.82 23.40
C SER A 83 -15.12 16.57 22.25
N SER A 84 -15.71 16.58 21.05
CA SER A 84 -15.11 17.23 19.88
C SER A 84 -15.86 18.48 19.48
N PHE A 85 -15.14 19.60 19.48
CA PHE A 85 -15.61 20.85 18.90
C PHE A 85 -15.59 20.75 17.38
N CYS A 86 -16.72 21.03 16.75
CA CYS A 86 -16.85 21.09 15.29
C CYS A 86 -16.60 22.52 14.84
N THR A 87 -15.57 22.73 14.03
CA THR A 87 -15.22 24.07 13.55
C THR A 87 -16.02 24.41 12.30
N SER A 88 -16.12 25.70 11.96
CA SER A 88 -16.72 26.14 10.68
C SER A 88 -16.09 25.44 9.48
N SER A 89 -14.77 25.18 9.52
CA SER A 89 -14.03 24.45 8.48
C SER A 89 -14.46 22.99 8.31
N ASP A 90 -14.88 22.31 9.38
CA ASP A 90 -15.39 20.94 9.29
C ASP A 90 -16.73 20.93 8.53
N TRP A 91 -17.62 21.88 8.84
CA TRP A 91 -18.89 22.06 8.13
C TRP A 91 -18.69 22.46 6.66
N THR A 92 -17.73 23.34 6.35
CA THR A 92 -17.35 23.64 4.96
C THR A 92 -16.94 22.37 4.22
N THR A 93 -16.15 21.53 4.86
CA THR A 93 -15.63 20.28 4.27
C THR A 93 -16.76 19.28 4.04
N PHE A 94 -17.68 19.16 5.00
CA PHE A 94 -18.88 18.33 4.89
C PHE A 94 -19.77 18.78 3.71
N LEU A 95 -20.11 20.06 3.64
CA LEU A 95 -20.92 20.63 2.56
C LEU A 95 -20.24 20.46 1.20
N LYS A 96 -18.95 20.79 1.11
CA LYS A 96 -18.18 20.60 -0.13
C LYS A 96 -18.17 19.14 -0.59
N CYS A 97 -18.11 18.19 0.34
CA CYS A 97 -18.22 16.77 0.04
C CYS A 97 -19.58 16.42 -0.57
N ILE A 98 -20.69 16.84 0.06
CA ILE A 98 -22.04 16.59 -0.46
C ILE A 98 -22.24 17.23 -1.83
N CYS A 99 -21.86 18.49 -2.01
CA CYS A 99 -21.92 19.17 -3.31
C CYS A 99 -21.12 18.42 -4.38
N SER A 100 -19.96 17.86 -4.02
CA SER A 100 -19.15 17.06 -4.94
C SER A 100 -19.83 15.74 -5.31
N LEU A 101 -20.49 15.07 -4.36
CA LEU A 101 -21.29 13.86 -4.64
C LEU A 101 -22.45 14.17 -5.58
N LEU A 102 -23.19 15.26 -5.36
CA LEU A 102 -24.26 15.71 -6.26
C LEU A 102 -23.70 16.09 -7.64
N HIS A 103 -22.53 16.72 -7.70
CA HIS A 103 -21.88 17.07 -8.96
C HIS A 103 -21.45 15.84 -9.76
N ILE A 104 -21.04 14.74 -9.11
CA ILE A 104 -20.77 13.47 -9.80
C ILE A 104 -22.01 13.00 -10.58
N ASN A 105 -23.22 13.10 -10.00
CA ASN A 105 -24.43 12.70 -10.71
C ASN A 105 -24.68 13.61 -11.93
N LYS A 106 -24.51 14.93 -11.77
CA LYS A 106 -24.62 15.90 -12.87
C LYS A 106 -23.61 15.62 -14.00
N ILE A 107 -22.39 15.20 -13.67
CA ILE A 107 -21.38 14.81 -14.67
C ILE A 107 -21.87 13.61 -15.49
N PHE A 108 -22.53 12.63 -14.86
CA PHE A 108 -23.11 11.51 -15.60
C PHE A 108 -24.33 11.92 -16.43
N GLU A 109 -25.20 12.78 -15.93
CA GLU A 109 -26.37 13.26 -16.67
C GLU A 109 -26.02 14.10 -17.90
N VAL A 110 -25.05 15.02 -17.76
CA VAL A 110 -24.70 16.00 -18.82
C VAL A 110 -23.53 15.52 -19.68
N GLY A 111 -22.56 14.82 -19.07
CA GLY A 111 -21.32 14.42 -19.73
C GLY A 111 -21.44 13.17 -20.60
N ILE A 112 -22.54 12.42 -20.49
CA ILE A 112 -22.80 11.23 -21.31
C ILE A 112 -23.61 11.66 -22.54
N SER A 113 -22.94 11.81 -23.68
CA SER A 113 -23.61 12.02 -24.96
C SER A 113 -24.44 10.80 -25.38
N GLU A 114 -25.38 10.99 -26.30
CA GLU A 114 -26.27 9.91 -26.80
C GLU A 114 -25.48 8.69 -27.32
N HIS A 115 -24.34 8.93 -27.99
CA HIS A 115 -23.43 7.88 -28.42
C HIS A 115 -22.80 7.08 -27.26
N LEU A 116 -22.50 7.73 -26.13
CA LEU A 116 -21.96 7.07 -24.94
C LEU A 116 -23.05 6.30 -24.18
N ALA A 117 -24.28 6.82 -24.15
CA ALA A 117 -25.42 6.11 -23.58
C ALA A 117 -25.71 4.80 -24.33
N ILE A 118 -25.65 4.81 -25.66
CA ILE A 118 -25.77 3.60 -26.49
C ILE A 118 -24.65 2.60 -26.15
N LYS A 119 -23.41 3.05 -25.95
CA LYS A 119 -22.31 2.16 -25.52
C LYS A 119 -22.55 1.54 -24.13
N LEU A 120 -23.11 2.29 -23.18
CA LEU A 120 -23.48 1.76 -21.86
C LEU A 120 -24.52 0.65 -21.96
N GLN A 121 -25.54 0.83 -22.79
CA GLN A 121 -26.56 -0.17 -23.05
C GLN A 121 -25.97 -1.43 -23.71
N HIS A 122 -25.11 -1.28 -24.71
CA HIS A 122 -24.44 -2.42 -25.37
C HIS A 122 -23.51 -3.20 -24.43
N MET A 123 -22.85 -2.52 -23.49
CA MET A 123 -21.97 -3.18 -22.52
C MET A 123 -22.71 -3.70 -21.27
N ASN A 124 -24.04 -3.56 -21.22
CA ASN A 124 -24.89 -3.93 -20.09
C ASN A 124 -24.41 -3.31 -18.75
N ILE A 125 -23.98 -2.05 -18.79
CA ILE A 125 -23.48 -1.31 -17.62
C ILE A 125 -24.58 -0.40 -17.08
N ASP A 126 -25.09 -0.71 -15.90
CA ASP A 126 -26.03 0.18 -15.19
C ASP A 126 -25.28 1.19 -14.30
N LEU A 127 -24.37 1.98 -14.87
CA LEU A 127 -23.60 2.97 -14.10
C LEU A 127 -24.47 4.17 -13.73
N ILE A 128 -25.31 4.63 -14.66
CA ILE A 128 -26.20 5.77 -14.46
C ILE A 128 -27.29 5.41 -13.45
N GLY A 129 -27.93 4.24 -13.55
CA GLY A 129 -28.91 3.79 -12.56
C GLY A 129 -28.27 3.57 -11.19
N LYS A 130 -27.05 3.04 -11.12
CA LYS A 130 -26.29 2.98 -9.85
C LYS A 130 -25.98 4.36 -9.28
N ALA A 131 -25.57 5.32 -10.10
CA ALA A 131 -25.32 6.69 -9.66
C ALA A 131 -26.61 7.33 -9.11
N ASN A 132 -27.69 7.30 -9.88
CA ASN A 132 -28.99 7.87 -9.50
C ASN A 132 -29.60 7.19 -8.27
N SER A 133 -29.41 5.88 -8.10
CA SER A 133 -29.90 5.16 -6.91
C SER A 133 -29.03 5.41 -5.67
N SER A 134 -27.77 5.82 -5.84
CA SER A 134 -26.83 6.02 -4.73
C SER A 134 -26.73 7.48 -4.31
N ILE A 135 -26.86 8.41 -5.26
CA ILE A 135 -26.85 9.85 -5.07
C ILE A 135 -28.28 10.33 -5.27
N THR A 136 -29.05 10.32 -4.18
CA THR A 136 -30.48 10.58 -4.21
C THR A 136 -30.80 12.01 -3.76
N ALA A 137 -32.04 12.47 -3.98
CA ALA A 137 -32.47 13.83 -3.66
C ALA A 137 -32.36 14.17 -2.16
N GLU A 138 -32.31 13.18 -1.28
CA GLU A 138 -32.07 13.34 0.15
C GLU A 138 -30.71 14.01 0.45
N LEU A 139 -29.70 13.82 -0.40
CA LEU A 139 -28.41 14.51 -0.23
C LEU A 139 -28.54 16.02 -0.43
N ASP A 140 -29.39 16.44 -1.36
CA ASP A 140 -29.69 17.85 -1.62
C ASP A 140 -30.43 18.45 -0.41
N TYR A 141 -31.43 17.74 0.11
CA TYR A 141 -32.12 18.12 1.35
C TYR A 141 -31.17 18.25 2.55
N VAL A 142 -30.21 17.32 2.72
CA VAL A 142 -29.21 17.41 3.79
C VAL A 142 -28.31 18.64 3.60
N SER A 143 -27.92 18.95 2.36
CA SER A 143 -27.16 20.17 2.04
C SER A 143 -27.95 21.42 2.43
N ASP A 144 -29.20 21.52 2.00
CA ASP A 144 -30.09 22.65 2.30
C ASP A 144 -30.35 22.81 3.80
N LEU A 145 -30.55 21.70 4.52
CA LEU A 145 -30.72 21.69 5.96
C LEU A 145 -29.49 22.29 6.68
N VAL A 146 -28.29 21.90 6.26
CA VAL A 146 -27.05 22.38 6.87
C VAL A 146 -26.79 23.84 6.48
N VAL A 147 -26.98 24.23 5.22
CA VAL A 147 -26.84 25.63 4.75
C VAL A 147 -27.89 26.55 5.39
N GLY A 148 -29.08 26.03 5.71
CA GLY A 148 -30.13 26.77 6.40
C GLY A 148 -29.77 27.14 7.83
N VAL A 149 -28.99 26.30 8.52
CA VAL A 149 -28.65 26.46 9.94
C VAL A 149 -27.25 27.05 10.15
N ILE A 150 -26.28 26.66 9.32
CA ILE A 150 -24.87 26.97 9.49
C ILE A 150 -24.45 28.06 8.51
N ASP A 151 -23.88 29.14 9.04
CA ASP A 151 -23.19 30.15 8.25
C ASP A 151 -21.70 29.88 8.24
N VAL A 152 -21.22 29.36 7.11
CA VAL A 152 -19.83 28.97 6.92
C VAL A 152 -18.92 30.17 6.61
N GLN A 153 -19.49 31.31 6.21
CA GLN A 153 -18.74 32.51 5.83
C GLN A 153 -18.48 33.44 7.02
N ARG A 154 -19.23 33.28 8.11
CA ARG A 154 -19.14 34.05 9.34
C ARG A 154 -17.88 33.64 10.14
N GLY A 155 -16.70 34.03 9.66
CA GLY A 155 -15.42 33.70 10.27
C GLY A 155 -14.83 34.84 11.10
N LYS A 156 -14.70 34.64 12.42
CA LYS A 156 -13.85 35.35 13.41
C LYS A 156 -13.80 36.89 13.43
N GLU A 157 -14.64 37.60 12.70
CA GLU A 157 -14.59 39.07 12.65
C GLU A 157 -15.04 39.76 13.95
N LYS A 158 -15.82 39.07 14.80
CA LYS A 158 -16.47 39.67 15.98
C LYS A 158 -15.97 39.19 17.36
N GLY A 159 -14.82 38.51 17.42
CA GLY A 159 -14.20 38.11 18.70
C GLY A 159 -14.78 36.86 19.39
N TYR A 160 -15.79 36.22 18.81
CA TYR A 160 -16.32 34.91 19.23
C TYR A 160 -16.64 34.01 18.02
N GLU A 161 -16.48 32.68 18.18
CA GLU A 161 -16.65 31.71 17.08
C GLU A 161 -18.13 31.30 16.97
N THR A 162 -18.92 32.09 16.23
CA THR A 162 -20.30 31.71 15.88
C THR A 162 -20.35 30.94 14.58
N VAL A 163 -21.21 29.92 14.55
CA VAL A 163 -21.38 29.07 13.37
C VAL A 163 -22.86 29.03 12.94
N VAL A 164 -23.79 29.38 13.83
CA VAL A 164 -25.23 29.38 13.54
C VAL A 164 -25.63 30.68 12.85
N LYS A 165 -26.47 30.56 11.81
CA LYS A 165 -27.00 31.68 11.01
C LYS A 165 -27.86 32.65 11.82
N GLU A 166 -27.88 33.92 11.43
CA GLU A 166 -28.82 34.93 11.96
C GLU A 166 -30.25 34.67 11.44
N GLY A 167 -31.25 35.03 12.22
CA GLY A 167 -32.67 34.88 11.90
C GLY A 167 -33.20 33.45 12.08
N LEU A 168 -32.44 32.56 12.69
CA LEU A 168 -32.87 31.19 13.00
C LEU A 168 -33.57 31.10 14.37
N CYS A 169 -33.08 31.85 15.35
CA CYS A 169 -33.56 31.82 16.73
C CYS A 169 -33.49 33.23 17.31
N ASP A 170 -34.66 33.85 17.51
CA ASP A 170 -34.78 35.22 18.00
C ASP A 170 -34.04 35.42 19.33
N GLU A 171 -34.19 34.47 20.27
CA GLU A 171 -33.51 34.50 21.57
C GLU A 171 -31.96 34.50 21.43
N LEU A 172 -31.41 33.73 20.49
CA LEU A 172 -29.97 33.68 20.26
C LEU A 172 -29.47 34.99 19.66
N ASP A 173 -30.24 35.56 18.73
CA ASP A 173 -29.88 36.80 18.06
C ASP A 173 -30.00 38.00 19.01
N GLU A 174 -30.99 38.03 19.91
CA GLU A 174 -31.07 38.99 21.01
C GLU A 174 -29.84 38.90 21.92
N LEU A 175 -29.44 37.71 22.36
CA LEU A 175 -28.25 37.53 23.20
C LEU A 175 -26.98 38.00 22.49
N ARG A 176 -26.84 37.71 21.19
CA ARG A 176 -25.71 38.19 20.37
C ARG A 176 -25.69 39.71 20.26
N MET A 177 -26.84 40.35 20.06
CA MET A 177 -26.94 41.80 20.04
C MET A 177 -26.52 42.42 21.38
N VAL A 178 -26.98 41.85 22.50
CA VAL A 178 -26.58 42.31 23.84
C VAL A 178 -25.08 42.13 24.05
N TYR A 179 -24.50 41.01 23.62
CA TYR A 179 -23.07 40.75 23.75
C TYR A 179 -22.22 41.70 22.89
N GLU A 180 -22.65 41.97 21.65
CA GLU A 180 -21.95 42.89 20.73
C GLU A 180 -22.00 44.35 21.23
N GLY A 181 -23.09 44.77 21.87
CA GLY A 181 -23.23 46.08 22.51
C GLY A 181 -22.63 46.17 23.92
N LEU A 182 -22.11 45.06 24.46
CA LEU A 182 -21.61 45.00 25.83
C LEU A 182 -20.40 45.90 26.08
N PRO A 183 -19.40 46.02 25.19
CA PRO A 183 -18.25 46.90 25.41
C PRO A 183 -18.66 48.37 25.59
N ASP A 184 -19.50 48.90 24.69
CA ASP A 184 -19.98 50.29 24.74
C ASP A 184 -20.82 50.54 25.99
N PHE A 185 -21.64 49.57 26.40
CA PHE A 185 -22.44 49.65 27.62
C PHE A 185 -21.56 49.65 28.87
N LEU A 186 -20.54 48.78 28.94
CA LEU A 186 -19.62 48.71 30.07
C LEU A 186 -18.74 49.96 30.18
N GLU A 187 -18.39 50.61 29.08
CA GLU A 187 -17.70 51.91 29.09
C GLU A 187 -18.58 52.98 29.78
N GLN A 188 -19.86 53.08 29.41
CA GLN A 188 -20.79 54.02 30.06
C GLN A 188 -21.01 53.72 31.55
N VAL A 189 -21.07 52.44 31.93
CA VAL A 189 -21.16 52.04 33.34
C VAL A 189 -19.88 52.41 34.09
N SER A 190 -18.72 52.20 33.45
CA SER A 190 -17.41 52.57 34.01
C SER A 190 -17.32 54.07 34.28
N ASP A 191 -17.76 54.91 33.35
CA ASP A 191 -17.77 56.37 33.52
C ASP A 191 -18.65 56.82 34.67
N ASN A 192 -19.84 56.21 34.82
CA ASN A 192 -20.75 56.51 35.91
C ASN A 192 -20.20 56.08 37.27
N GLU A 193 -19.62 54.87 37.36
CA GLU A 193 -18.98 54.39 38.57
C GLU A 193 -17.77 55.26 38.93
N ASN A 194 -16.95 55.64 37.95
CA ASN A 194 -15.79 56.53 38.15
C ASN A 194 -16.21 57.92 38.66
N ALA A 195 -17.33 58.47 38.19
CA ALA A 195 -17.88 59.73 38.68
C ALA A 195 -18.40 59.65 40.11
N SER A 196 -18.80 58.45 40.56
CA SER A 196 -19.29 58.21 41.93
C SER A 196 -18.18 57.98 42.97
N LEU A 197 -16.93 57.75 42.51
CA LEU A 197 -15.80 57.50 43.40
C LEU A 197 -15.43 58.76 44.20
N PRO A 198 -15.31 58.69 45.54
CA PRO A 198 -15.04 59.86 46.37
C PRO A 198 -13.60 60.41 46.28
N PHE A 199 -12.72 59.77 45.49
CA PHE A 199 -11.29 60.08 45.42
C PHE A 199 -10.75 59.91 43.99
N SER A 200 -9.79 60.75 43.60
CA SER A 200 -9.04 60.60 42.34
C SER A 200 -7.89 59.63 42.54
N PHE A 201 -7.93 58.46 41.90
CA PHE A 201 -6.79 57.54 41.88
C PHE A 201 -5.66 58.09 41.01
N GLY A 202 -4.40 57.88 41.42
CA GLY A 202 -3.21 58.23 40.63
C GLY A 202 -2.89 57.25 39.49
N CYS A 203 -3.87 56.43 39.10
CA CYS A 203 -3.72 55.46 38.02
C CYS A 203 -3.58 56.18 36.67
N ARG A 204 -2.73 55.66 35.78
CA ARG A 204 -2.55 56.22 34.42
C ARG A 204 -3.79 56.01 33.55
N ILE A 205 -4.54 54.95 33.83
CA ILE A 205 -5.77 54.54 33.15
C ILE A 205 -6.88 54.53 34.21
N ALA A 206 -8.04 55.09 33.86
CA ALA A 206 -9.19 55.08 34.75
C ALA A 206 -9.68 53.64 34.99
N PRO A 207 -10.24 53.32 36.17
CA PRO A 207 -10.82 52.01 36.43
C PRO A 207 -11.92 51.67 35.41
N LEU A 208 -12.00 50.42 35.00
CA LEU A 208 -12.95 49.94 33.98
C LEU A 208 -13.73 48.75 34.50
N VAL A 209 -15.05 48.74 34.27
CA VAL A 209 -15.88 47.56 34.43
C VAL A 209 -15.66 46.67 33.22
N VAL A 210 -15.24 45.43 33.46
CA VAL A 210 -14.93 44.45 32.42
C VAL A 210 -15.72 43.18 32.66
N TYR A 211 -16.04 42.50 31.57
CA TYR A 211 -16.67 41.19 31.60
C TYR A 211 -15.63 40.11 31.35
N VAL A 212 -15.54 39.15 32.28
CA VAL A 212 -14.64 38.00 32.19
C VAL A 212 -15.47 36.72 32.18
N HIS A 213 -15.34 35.93 31.12
CA HIS A 213 -16.07 34.67 30.95
C HIS A 213 -15.90 33.75 32.18
N GLN A 214 -16.98 33.07 32.62
CA GLN A 214 -17.04 32.20 33.81
C GLN A 214 -16.86 32.88 35.18
N ILE A 215 -16.35 34.11 35.23
CA ILE A 215 -16.16 34.85 36.48
C ILE A 215 -17.26 35.91 36.67
N GLY A 216 -17.65 36.59 35.60
CA GLY A 216 -18.69 37.62 35.61
C GLY A 216 -18.16 39.03 35.37
N TYR A 217 -18.93 40.01 35.82
CA TYR A 217 -18.57 41.43 35.72
C TYR A 217 -17.67 41.84 36.89
N LEU A 218 -16.61 42.58 36.59
CA LEU A 218 -15.59 42.96 37.56
C LEU A 218 -15.16 44.40 37.35
N MET A 219 -14.88 45.10 38.44
CA MET A 219 -14.21 46.39 38.39
C MET A 219 -12.71 46.17 38.36
N CYS A 220 -12.06 46.62 37.30
CA CYS A 220 -10.63 46.47 37.05
C CYS A 220 -9.89 47.78 37.38
N PHE A 221 -8.92 47.69 38.29
CA PHE A 221 -7.98 48.76 38.62
C PHE A 221 -6.60 48.44 38.04
N PHE A 222 -5.93 49.47 37.53
CA PHE A 222 -4.63 49.36 36.87
C PHE A 222 -3.49 49.83 37.78
N ASP A 223 -2.30 49.23 37.61
CA ASP A 223 -1.01 49.54 38.23
C ASP A 223 -0.89 49.28 39.74
N GLU A 224 -1.88 49.67 40.54
CA GLU A 224 -1.84 49.59 42.01
C GLU A 224 -3.08 48.90 42.60
N LYS A 225 -2.84 48.05 43.61
CA LYS A 225 -3.90 47.44 44.42
C LYS A 225 -4.47 48.48 45.37
N ILE A 226 -5.79 48.52 45.53
CA ILE A 226 -6.44 49.35 46.56
C ILE A 226 -5.90 48.94 47.93
N SER A 227 -5.40 49.92 48.70
CA SER A 227 -4.83 49.67 50.03
C SER A 227 -5.91 49.26 51.03
N ASP A 228 -5.54 48.45 52.03
CA ASP A 228 -6.48 47.93 53.04
C ASP A 228 -7.18 49.07 53.83
N ALA A 229 -6.55 50.24 53.95
CA ALA A 229 -7.13 51.43 54.57
C ALA A 229 -8.21 52.11 53.72
N LEU A 230 -8.08 52.09 52.39
CA LEU A 230 -9.07 52.61 51.44
C LEU A 230 -10.24 51.63 51.25
N LEU A 231 -9.97 50.32 51.29
CA LEU A 231 -11.00 49.27 51.30
C LEU A 231 -11.91 49.38 52.53
N ALA A 232 -11.39 49.78 53.69
CA ALA A 232 -12.21 50.04 54.88
C ALA A 232 -13.23 51.19 54.70
N GLY A 233 -12.99 52.10 53.74
CA GLY A 233 -13.90 53.17 53.36
C GLY A 233 -14.85 52.82 52.21
N LEU A 234 -14.67 51.66 51.57
CA LEU A 234 -15.44 51.15 50.44
C LEU A 234 -15.92 49.72 50.76
N PRO A 235 -16.92 49.55 51.65
CA PRO A 235 -17.33 48.24 52.15
C PRO A 235 -17.91 47.31 51.07
N ASP A 236 -18.31 47.86 49.93
CA ASP A 236 -18.92 47.11 48.83
C ASP A 236 -17.92 46.50 47.84
N TYR A 237 -16.61 46.77 48.02
CA TYR A 237 -15.54 46.29 47.14
C TYR A 237 -14.89 45.03 47.72
N GLU A 238 -15.05 43.91 47.03
CA GLU A 238 -14.46 42.62 47.39
C GLU A 238 -13.41 42.21 46.36
N PHE A 239 -12.18 41.94 46.80
CA PHE A 239 -11.10 41.54 45.90
C PHE A 239 -11.34 40.14 45.32
N ALA A 240 -11.27 40.01 43.99
CA ALA A 240 -11.43 38.73 43.30
C ALA A 240 -10.07 38.07 43.00
N PHE A 241 -9.27 38.67 42.12
CA PHE A 241 -7.94 38.18 41.75
C PHE A 241 -7.11 39.31 41.12
N SER A 242 -5.83 39.03 40.85
CA SER A 242 -4.93 39.93 40.14
C SER A 242 -4.29 39.24 38.94
N ASP A 243 -4.06 39.98 37.87
CA ASP A 243 -3.36 39.54 36.67
C ASP A 243 -2.05 40.31 36.53
N GLU A 244 -0.93 39.58 36.43
CA GLU A 244 0.43 40.12 36.31
C GLU A 244 0.89 40.15 34.83
N GLY A 245 0.01 40.60 33.93
CA GLY A 245 0.34 40.81 32.52
C GLY A 245 1.26 42.01 32.27
N GLU A 246 1.27 42.55 31.04
CA GLU A 246 2.06 43.75 30.68
C GLU A 246 1.70 44.97 31.55
N GLU A 247 0.44 45.07 31.96
CA GLU A 247 -0.07 46.00 32.97
C GLU A 247 -0.62 45.19 34.15
N ARG A 248 -0.30 45.59 35.38
CA ARG A 248 -0.84 44.94 36.59
C ARG A 248 -2.30 45.29 36.75
N ARG A 249 -3.18 44.29 36.72
CA ARG A 249 -4.63 44.46 36.83
C ARG A 249 -5.14 43.82 38.11
N PHE A 250 -5.95 44.55 38.87
CA PHE A 250 -6.58 44.09 40.10
C PHE A 250 -8.10 44.12 39.93
N PHE A 251 -8.74 42.97 40.10
CA PHE A 251 -10.18 42.80 39.86
C PHE A 251 -10.95 42.74 41.18
N TYR A 252 -12.08 43.46 41.23
CA TYR A 252 -12.94 43.55 42.41
C TYR A 252 -14.40 43.35 42.02
N HIS A 253 -15.17 42.69 42.88
CA HIS A 253 -16.63 42.73 42.84
C HIS A 253 -17.12 43.99 43.56
N THR A 254 -18.05 44.70 42.94
CA THR A 254 -18.75 45.85 43.53
C THR A 254 -20.25 45.56 43.61
N GLN A 255 -21.00 46.39 44.33
CA GLN A 255 -22.46 46.30 44.30
C GLN A 255 -22.99 46.38 42.85
N LYS A 256 -22.45 47.29 42.04
CA LYS A 256 -22.84 47.44 40.64
C LYS A 256 -22.50 46.22 39.79
N THR A 257 -21.31 45.63 39.97
CA THR A 257 -20.96 44.44 39.17
C THR A 257 -21.81 43.24 39.55
N ARG A 258 -22.16 43.07 40.83
CA ARG A 258 -23.11 42.03 41.28
C ARG A 258 -24.53 42.24 40.75
N GLU A 259 -24.98 43.49 40.63
CA GLU A 259 -26.25 43.81 39.95
C GLU A 259 -26.22 43.41 38.47
N LEU A 260 -25.10 43.68 37.78
CA LEU A 260 -24.90 43.27 36.38
C LEU A 260 -24.84 41.74 36.24
N ASP A 261 -24.17 41.02 37.14
CA ASP A 261 -24.16 39.55 37.16
C ASP A 261 -25.57 38.98 37.35
N ASN A 262 -26.38 39.57 38.23
CA ASN A 262 -27.76 39.12 38.45
C ASN A 262 -28.68 39.43 37.26
N LEU A 263 -28.47 40.56 36.56
CA LEU A 263 -29.31 41.00 35.45
C LEU A 263 -28.96 40.30 34.14
N LEU A 264 -27.68 40.32 33.76
CA LEU A 264 -27.18 39.84 32.47
C LEU A 264 -26.66 38.40 32.59
N GLY A 265 -25.94 38.11 33.67
CA GLY A 265 -25.23 36.85 33.90
C GLY A 265 -24.16 36.58 32.84
N ASP A 266 -23.80 35.31 32.68
CA ASP A 266 -22.82 34.88 31.68
C ASP A 266 -23.47 34.77 30.28
N ILE A 267 -23.55 35.91 29.59
CA ILE A 267 -24.16 36.00 28.25
C ILE A 267 -23.40 35.11 27.25
N TYR A 268 -22.07 35.10 27.32
CA TYR A 268 -21.24 34.34 26.38
C TYR A 268 -21.50 32.84 26.47
N HIS A 269 -21.54 32.27 27.67
CA HIS A 269 -21.82 30.84 27.82
C HIS A 269 -23.26 30.48 27.44
N LYS A 270 -24.23 31.37 27.71
CA LYS A 270 -25.61 31.18 27.21
C LYS A 270 -25.66 31.11 25.69
N ILE A 271 -24.96 32.01 24.98
CA ILE A 271 -24.83 31.96 23.52
C ILE A 271 -24.24 30.62 23.09
N LEU A 272 -23.12 30.20 23.69
CA LEU A 272 -22.46 28.94 23.34
C LEU A 272 -23.31 27.70 23.65
N ASP A 273 -24.09 27.69 24.74
CA ASP A 273 -24.99 26.60 25.08
C ASP A 273 -26.14 26.50 24.07
N MET A 274 -26.74 27.63 23.69
CA MET A 274 -27.81 27.67 22.68
C MET A 274 -27.31 27.25 21.30
N GLU A 275 -26.16 27.74 20.86
CA GLU A 275 -25.55 27.31 19.60
C GLU A 275 -25.27 25.81 19.61
N ARG A 276 -24.72 25.27 20.71
CA ARG A 276 -24.49 23.83 20.85
C ARG A 276 -25.79 23.03 20.78
N ALA A 277 -26.87 23.52 21.39
CA ALA A 277 -28.17 22.87 21.32
C ALA A 277 -28.72 22.82 19.88
N ILE A 278 -28.64 23.93 19.15
CA ILE A 278 -29.08 24.03 17.75
C ILE A 278 -28.24 23.10 16.85
N ILE A 279 -26.90 23.15 17.00
CA ILE A 279 -26.00 22.29 16.23
C ILE A 279 -26.25 20.82 16.53
N ARG A 280 -26.51 20.46 17.79
CA ARG A 280 -26.81 19.08 18.16
C ARG A 280 -28.11 18.59 17.54
N ASP A 281 -29.16 19.42 17.52
CA ASP A 281 -30.40 19.08 16.82
C ASP A 281 -30.16 18.90 15.31
N LEU A 282 -29.39 19.79 14.68
CA LEU A 282 -28.98 19.67 13.28
C LEU A 282 -28.27 18.33 13.02
N VAL A 283 -27.26 17.98 13.82
CA VAL A 283 -26.52 16.72 13.69
C VAL A 283 -27.46 15.53 13.86
N CYS A 284 -28.38 15.55 14.83
CA CYS A 284 -29.37 14.50 15.01
C CYS A 284 -30.27 14.31 13.77
N ARG A 285 -30.69 15.40 13.12
CA ARG A 285 -31.45 15.34 11.86
C ARG A 285 -30.62 14.78 10.70
N VAL A 286 -29.38 15.24 10.54
CA VAL A 286 -28.46 14.75 9.49
C VAL A 286 -28.15 13.26 9.65
N LEU A 287 -28.00 12.78 10.90
CA LEU A 287 -27.74 11.37 11.20
C LEU A 287 -28.86 10.43 10.73
N GLN A 288 -30.10 10.92 10.58
CA GLN A 288 -31.20 10.12 10.01
C GLN A 288 -30.93 9.71 8.56
N PHE A 289 -30.09 10.46 7.85
CA PHE A 289 -29.69 10.23 6.45
C PHE A 289 -28.34 9.51 6.32
N LEU A 290 -27.78 8.99 7.42
CA LEU A 290 -26.51 8.27 7.41
C LEU A 290 -26.48 7.10 6.40
N PRO A 291 -27.54 6.27 6.23
CA PRO A 291 -27.54 5.21 5.23
C PRO A 291 -27.36 5.72 3.80
N GLN A 292 -28.07 6.80 3.43
CA GLN A 292 -28.02 7.43 2.11
C GLN A 292 -26.64 8.05 1.86
N LEU A 293 -26.11 8.79 2.84
CA LEU A 293 -24.77 9.37 2.78
C LEU A 293 -23.70 8.28 2.61
N THR A 294 -23.82 7.19 3.36
CA THR A 294 -22.89 6.05 3.26
C THR A 294 -22.96 5.37 1.89
N LYS A 295 -24.17 5.23 1.33
CA LYS A 295 -24.37 4.66 -0.01
C LYS A 295 -23.69 5.52 -1.09
N ALA A 296 -23.88 6.84 -1.06
CA ALA A 296 -23.25 7.77 -1.99
C ALA A 296 -21.71 7.75 -1.88
N VAL A 297 -21.19 7.74 -0.66
CA VAL A 297 -19.75 7.67 -0.37
C VAL A 297 -19.15 6.34 -0.85
N ASN A 298 -19.82 5.22 -0.64
CA ASN A 298 -19.37 3.90 -1.12
C ASN A 298 -19.36 3.84 -2.65
N PHE A 299 -20.37 4.41 -3.31
CA PHE A 299 -20.39 4.54 -4.77
C PHE A 299 -19.21 5.37 -5.27
N ALA A 300 -18.93 6.53 -4.64
CA ALA A 300 -17.78 7.35 -4.98
C ALA A 300 -16.44 6.62 -4.76
N ALA A 301 -16.34 5.80 -3.71
CA ALA A 301 -15.16 4.97 -3.45
C ALA A 301 -14.95 3.89 -4.53
N GLU A 302 -16.02 3.20 -4.94
CA GLU A 302 -15.96 2.22 -6.04
C GLU A 302 -15.58 2.89 -7.36
N LEU A 303 -16.17 4.04 -7.65
CA LEU A 303 -15.84 4.84 -8.83
C LEU A 303 -14.37 5.24 -8.84
N ASP A 304 -13.83 5.76 -7.73
CA ASP A 304 -12.41 6.13 -7.60
C ASP A 304 -11.47 4.93 -7.85
N CYS A 305 -11.82 3.74 -7.36
CA CYS A 305 -11.07 2.51 -7.65
C CYS A 305 -11.07 2.18 -9.15
N ILE A 306 -12.23 2.26 -9.82
CA ILE A 306 -12.35 1.93 -11.25
C ILE A 306 -11.57 2.95 -12.10
N LEU A 307 -11.69 4.24 -11.80
CA LEU A 307 -10.93 5.29 -12.48
C LEU A 307 -9.42 5.09 -12.27
N SER A 308 -9.00 4.69 -11.07
CA SER A 308 -7.61 4.35 -10.78
C SER A 308 -7.09 3.23 -11.68
N LEU A 309 -7.86 2.14 -11.84
CA LEU A 309 -7.51 1.03 -12.72
C LEU A 309 -7.48 1.44 -14.20
N ALA A 310 -8.44 2.27 -14.64
CA ALA A 310 -8.50 2.77 -16.02
C ALA A 310 -7.30 3.68 -16.37
N ILE A 311 -6.91 4.57 -15.45
CA ILE A 311 -5.74 5.44 -15.63
C ILE A 311 -4.48 4.60 -15.82
N VAL A 312 -4.27 3.60 -14.97
CA VAL A 312 -3.09 2.72 -15.03
C VAL A 312 -3.10 1.87 -16.30
N ALA A 313 -4.28 1.36 -16.68
CA ALA A 313 -4.43 0.60 -17.92
C ALA A 313 -4.01 1.41 -19.14
N ARG A 314 -4.39 2.68 -19.19
CA ARG A 314 -4.00 3.60 -20.26
C ARG A 314 -2.50 3.94 -20.22
N GLN A 315 -1.97 4.28 -19.05
CA GLN A 315 -0.57 4.69 -18.89
C GLN A 315 0.41 3.59 -19.28
N ASN A 316 0.07 2.33 -19.00
CA ASN A 316 0.97 1.20 -19.18
C ASN A 316 0.60 0.30 -20.38
N ASN A 317 -0.35 0.75 -21.22
CA ASN A 317 -0.88 -0.01 -22.36
C ASN A 317 -1.34 -1.42 -21.96
N TYR A 318 -2.17 -1.52 -20.92
CA TYR A 318 -2.75 -2.80 -20.52
C TYR A 318 -3.97 -3.11 -21.37
N VAL A 319 -4.22 -4.39 -21.58
CA VAL A 319 -5.31 -4.90 -22.39
C VAL A 319 -6.38 -5.52 -21.50
N ARG A 320 -7.62 -5.44 -21.97
CA ARG A 320 -8.76 -6.11 -21.35
C ARG A 320 -8.60 -7.64 -21.44
N PRO A 321 -8.53 -8.38 -20.31
CA PRO A 321 -8.55 -9.83 -20.35
C PRO A 321 -9.95 -10.36 -20.66
N ILE A 322 -10.01 -11.57 -21.21
CA ILE A 322 -11.24 -12.35 -21.40
C ILE A 322 -11.28 -13.42 -20.30
N LEU A 323 -12.30 -13.36 -19.44
CA LEU A 323 -12.49 -14.32 -18.35
C LEU A 323 -13.43 -15.43 -18.82
N THR A 324 -13.11 -16.68 -18.48
CA THR A 324 -13.88 -17.87 -18.90
C THR A 324 -14.06 -18.86 -17.75
N GLU A 325 -15.15 -19.63 -17.76
CA GLU A 325 -15.37 -20.77 -16.85
C GLU A 325 -14.42 -21.94 -17.14
N ASP A 326 -13.95 -22.01 -18.38
CA ASP A 326 -13.04 -23.03 -18.87
C ASP A 326 -11.67 -22.92 -18.19
N SER A 327 -10.98 -24.06 -18.06
CA SER A 327 -9.68 -24.11 -17.39
C SER A 327 -8.51 -23.72 -18.32
N ILE A 328 -8.68 -22.63 -19.07
CA ILE A 328 -7.75 -22.15 -20.10
C ILE A 328 -6.88 -21.02 -19.54
N LEU A 329 -5.62 -20.93 -19.97
CA LEU A 329 -4.76 -19.79 -19.71
C LEU A 329 -3.93 -19.50 -20.96
N GLU A 330 -4.28 -18.43 -21.67
CA GLU A 330 -3.54 -17.94 -22.82
C GLU A 330 -3.15 -16.49 -22.59
N ILE A 331 -1.86 -16.19 -22.64
CA ILE A 331 -1.36 -14.82 -22.53
C ILE A 331 -0.37 -14.64 -23.68
N HIS A 332 -0.61 -13.63 -24.50
CA HIS A 332 0.28 -13.24 -25.58
C HIS A 332 1.06 -11.99 -25.19
N ASN A 333 2.38 -12.05 -25.36
CA ASN A 333 3.33 -11.01 -24.99
C ASN A 333 3.08 -10.45 -23.57
N GLY A 334 2.93 -11.36 -22.59
CA GLY A 334 2.78 -10.96 -21.20
C GLY A 334 4.01 -10.19 -20.71
N ARG A 335 3.81 -9.21 -19.85
CA ARG A 335 4.86 -8.39 -19.23
C ARG A 335 4.74 -8.40 -17.72
N HIS A 336 5.87 -8.39 -17.02
CA HIS A 336 5.87 -8.35 -15.56
C HIS A 336 5.68 -6.91 -15.07
N ALA A 337 4.47 -6.59 -14.62
CA ALA A 337 4.03 -5.27 -14.12
C ALA A 337 5.08 -4.44 -13.35
N LEU A 338 5.83 -5.06 -12.43
CA LEU A 338 6.88 -4.37 -11.67
C LEU A 338 8.24 -4.34 -12.38
N GLN A 339 8.76 -5.50 -12.80
CA GLN A 339 10.07 -5.60 -13.45
C GLN A 339 10.17 -4.71 -14.71
N GLU A 340 9.09 -4.60 -15.50
CA GLU A 340 9.04 -3.74 -16.68
C GLU A 340 9.40 -2.28 -16.38
N MET A 341 9.06 -1.76 -15.20
CA MET A 341 9.37 -0.38 -14.81
C MET A 341 10.82 -0.19 -14.30
N THR A 342 11.58 -1.28 -14.18
CA THR A 342 12.93 -1.27 -13.61
C THR A 342 14.02 -1.48 -14.66
N VAL A 343 13.63 -1.73 -15.91
CA VAL A 343 14.52 -2.02 -17.04
C VAL A 343 14.14 -1.16 -18.23
N ASP A 344 15.11 -0.80 -19.07
CA ASP A 344 14.85 0.03 -20.26
C ASP A 344 14.08 -0.74 -21.34
N THR A 345 14.32 -2.05 -21.45
CA THR A 345 13.64 -2.93 -22.41
C THR A 345 13.27 -4.23 -21.74
N PHE A 346 11.97 -4.49 -21.64
CA PHE A 346 11.43 -5.73 -21.11
C PHE A 346 11.06 -6.66 -22.26
N VAL A 347 11.49 -7.93 -22.21
CA VAL A 347 11.15 -8.93 -23.23
C VAL A 347 9.84 -9.64 -22.83
N PRO A 348 8.74 -9.42 -23.56
CA PRO A 348 7.47 -10.07 -23.25
C PRO A 348 7.51 -11.55 -23.62
N ASN A 349 6.68 -12.36 -22.94
CA ASN A 349 6.64 -13.80 -23.13
C ASN A 349 5.21 -14.34 -23.17
N ASP A 350 5.01 -15.35 -24.00
CA ASP A 350 3.73 -16.05 -24.17
C ASP A 350 3.57 -17.18 -23.14
N ILE A 351 2.33 -17.51 -22.82
CA ILE A 351 1.97 -18.78 -22.18
C ILE A 351 0.68 -19.33 -22.79
N LYS A 352 0.63 -20.65 -22.99
CA LYS A 352 -0.54 -21.35 -23.48
C LYS A 352 -0.76 -22.65 -22.72
N ILE A 353 -1.80 -22.68 -21.90
CA ILE A 353 -2.28 -23.85 -21.18
C ILE A 353 -3.76 -24.05 -21.53
N ARG A 354 -4.09 -25.22 -22.07
CA ARG A 354 -5.47 -25.69 -22.30
C ARG A 354 -5.63 -27.02 -21.55
N ASP A 355 -5.92 -28.10 -22.27
CA ASP A 355 -6.00 -29.45 -21.71
C ASP A 355 -4.63 -30.12 -21.61
N ALA A 356 -3.79 -29.96 -22.64
CA ALA A 356 -2.41 -30.43 -22.66
C ALA A 356 -1.43 -29.34 -22.16
N GLY A 357 -0.29 -29.77 -21.60
CA GLY A 357 0.74 -28.86 -21.09
C GLY A 357 0.34 -28.05 -19.85
N ARG A 358 -0.44 -28.64 -18.95
CA ARG A 358 -0.84 -27.99 -17.69
C ARG A 358 0.32 -27.86 -16.71
N ILE A 359 1.34 -28.72 -16.82
CA ILE A 359 2.57 -28.69 -16.05
C ILE A 359 3.70 -28.21 -16.96
N ASN A 360 4.21 -27.00 -16.73
CA ASN A 360 5.28 -26.40 -17.51
C ASN A 360 6.56 -26.37 -16.69
N ILE A 361 7.56 -27.15 -17.12
CA ILE A 361 8.89 -27.20 -16.50
C ILE A 361 9.80 -26.25 -17.26
N ILE A 362 10.34 -25.27 -16.57
CA ILE A 362 11.12 -24.15 -17.12
C ILE A 362 12.54 -24.27 -16.61
N THR A 363 13.45 -24.43 -17.57
CA THR A 363 14.88 -24.60 -17.32
C THR A 363 15.66 -23.41 -17.85
N GLY A 364 16.94 -23.33 -17.48
CA GLY A 364 17.86 -22.34 -18.02
C GLY A 364 18.80 -21.77 -16.97
N PRO A 365 19.80 -21.00 -17.41
CA PRO A 365 20.81 -20.37 -16.54
C PRO A 365 20.20 -19.60 -15.38
N ASN A 366 20.95 -19.42 -14.29
CA ASN A 366 20.62 -18.37 -13.34
C ASN A 366 20.64 -17.02 -14.06
N TYR A 367 19.87 -16.05 -13.57
CA TYR A 367 19.76 -14.72 -14.19
C TYR A 367 19.02 -14.68 -15.55
N SER A 368 18.66 -15.81 -16.16
CA SER A 368 17.92 -15.85 -17.45
C SER A 368 16.43 -15.44 -17.39
N GLY A 369 15.91 -15.06 -16.22
CA GLY A 369 14.54 -14.56 -16.05
C GLY A 369 13.47 -15.60 -15.68
N LYS A 370 13.83 -16.85 -15.38
CA LYS A 370 12.87 -17.93 -15.01
C LYS A 370 11.86 -17.51 -13.94
N SER A 371 12.34 -17.01 -12.81
CA SER A 371 11.51 -16.57 -11.68
C SER A 371 10.62 -15.37 -12.04
N ILE A 372 11.11 -14.47 -12.90
CA ILE A 372 10.34 -13.30 -13.36
C ILE A 372 9.17 -13.78 -14.24
N TYR A 373 9.42 -14.73 -15.15
CA TYR A 373 8.39 -15.28 -16.01
C TYR A 373 7.25 -15.96 -15.23
N ILE A 374 7.55 -16.82 -14.25
CA ILE A 374 6.48 -17.47 -13.48
C ILE A 374 5.68 -16.48 -12.62
N LYS A 375 6.34 -15.46 -12.04
CA LYS A 375 5.68 -14.38 -11.29
C LYS A 375 4.81 -13.54 -12.21
N GLN A 376 5.28 -13.24 -13.41
CA GLN A 376 4.54 -12.48 -14.42
C GLN A 376 3.19 -13.12 -14.69
N VAL A 377 3.17 -14.43 -14.99
CA VAL A 377 1.93 -15.14 -15.29
C VAL A 377 0.96 -15.06 -14.12
N ALA A 378 1.45 -15.31 -12.90
CA ALA A 378 0.61 -15.24 -11.70
C ALA A 378 0.06 -13.83 -11.43
N LEU A 379 0.87 -12.79 -11.65
CA LEU A 379 0.42 -11.41 -11.52
C LEU A 379 -0.64 -11.04 -12.55
N ILE A 380 -0.51 -11.50 -13.80
CA ILE A 380 -1.53 -11.28 -14.84
C ILE A 380 -2.85 -11.96 -14.44
N VAL A 381 -2.81 -13.22 -14.00
CA VAL A 381 -4.00 -13.94 -13.51
C VAL A 381 -4.64 -13.23 -12.31
N PHE A 382 -3.82 -12.77 -11.36
CA PHE A 382 -4.28 -12.02 -10.19
C PHE A 382 -4.96 -10.69 -10.57
N LEU A 383 -4.35 -9.91 -11.46
CA LEU A 383 -4.91 -8.65 -11.94
C LEU A 383 -6.24 -8.86 -12.69
N ALA A 384 -6.33 -9.94 -13.48
CA ALA A 384 -7.56 -10.33 -14.16
C ALA A 384 -8.70 -10.61 -13.16
N HIS A 385 -8.43 -11.31 -12.05
CA HIS A 385 -9.42 -11.62 -11.00
C HIS A 385 -9.75 -10.43 -10.09
N ILE A 386 -8.92 -9.38 -10.07
CA ILE A 386 -9.30 -8.09 -9.48
C ILE A 386 -10.21 -7.30 -10.44
N GLY A 387 -10.41 -7.75 -11.68
CA GLY A 387 -11.12 -7.02 -12.72
C GLY A 387 -10.35 -5.79 -13.19
N SER A 388 -9.02 -5.87 -13.21
CA SER A 388 -8.14 -4.89 -13.85
C SER A 388 -7.80 -5.35 -15.27
N PHE A 389 -7.43 -4.40 -16.13
CA PHE A 389 -6.71 -4.72 -17.36
C PHE A 389 -5.32 -5.25 -17.01
N VAL A 390 -4.72 -6.01 -17.92
CA VAL A 390 -3.50 -6.78 -17.67
C VAL A 390 -2.33 -6.38 -18.61
N PRO A 391 -1.08 -6.50 -18.15
CA PRO A 391 0.11 -6.22 -18.96
C PRO A 391 0.36 -7.32 -20.00
N ALA A 392 -0.34 -7.28 -21.13
CA ALA A 392 -0.21 -8.23 -22.24
C ALA A 392 -0.75 -7.60 -23.54
N ASP A 393 -0.50 -8.23 -24.68
CA ASP A 393 -1.15 -7.87 -25.95
C ASP A 393 -2.55 -8.49 -26.05
N SER A 394 -2.72 -9.69 -25.49
CA SER A 394 -4.03 -10.30 -25.24
C SER A 394 -3.94 -11.34 -24.14
N ALA A 395 -5.05 -11.58 -23.44
CA ALA A 395 -5.12 -12.57 -22.36
C ALA A 395 -6.51 -13.21 -22.28
N ILE A 396 -6.54 -14.54 -22.24
CA ILE A 396 -7.70 -15.38 -21.90
C ILE A 396 -7.36 -16.09 -20.59
N VAL A 397 -8.12 -15.82 -19.54
CA VAL A 397 -7.88 -16.32 -18.19
C VAL A 397 -9.10 -17.09 -17.72
N GLY A 398 -8.95 -18.38 -17.52
CA GLY A 398 -9.91 -19.23 -16.85
C GLY A 398 -10.00 -18.90 -15.36
N LEU A 399 -11.18 -19.09 -14.78
CA LEU A 399 -11.38 -18.91 -13.35
C LEU A 399 -10.36 -19.73 -12.53
N THR A 400 -9.65 -19.02 -11.67
CA THR A 400 -8.59 -19.54 -10.81
C THR A 400 -9.02 -19.38 -9.36
N ASP A 401 -9.22 -20.50 -8.68
CA ASP A 401 -9.71 -20.53 -7.29
C ASP A 401 -8.60 -20.12 -6.30
N ARG A 402 -7.36 -20.54 -6.56
CA ARG A 402 -6.19 -20.31 -5.71
C ARG A 402 -4.92 -20.16 -6.52
N ILE A 403 -4.05 -19.27 -6.07
CA ILE A 403 -2.67 -19.14 -6.55
C ILE A 403 -1.74 -19.57 -5.41
N PHE A 404 -1.08 -20.72 -5.57
CA PHE A 404 -0.10 -21.23 -4.63
C PHE A 404 1.30 -20.82 -5.09
N CYS A 405 2.11 -20.32 -4.16
CA CYS A 405 3.48 -19.92 -4.43
C CYS A 405 4.43 -20.62 -3.45
N ALA A 406 5.32 -21.47 -3.99
CA ALA A 406 6.47 -22.01 -3.28
C ALA A 406 7.73 -21.33 -3.85
N MET A 407 8.05 -20.16 -3.31
CA MET A 407 9.12 -19.28 -3.81
C MET A 407 9.91 -18.78 -2.61
N GLY A 408 11.06 -19.39 -2.33
CA GLY A 408 11.85 -19.20 -1.11
C GLY A 408 11.76 -17.81 -0.50
N SER A 409 10.93 -17.66 0.53
CA SER A 409 10.73 -16.39 1.20
C SER A 409 11.79 -16.21 2.28
N LYS A 410 12.66 -15.20 2.14
CA LYS A 410 13.54 -14.74 3.22
C LYS A 410 12.69 -14.03 4.29
N SER A 411 11.94 -14.78 5.09
CA SER A 411 11.39 -14.21 6.32
C SER A 411 12.48 -14.23 7.38
N MET A 412 12.98 -13.06 7.77
CA MET A 412 13.98 -12.92 8.83
C MET A 412 13.41 -13.27 10.23
N THR A 413 12.10 -13.53 10.34
CA THR A 413 11.37 -13.67 11.61
C THR A 413 10.86 -15.08 11.91
N THR A 414 11.08 -16.06 11.03
CA THR A 414 10.66 -17.46 11.24
C THR A 414 11.85 -18.33 11.66
N GLU A 415 11.76 -19.01 12.79
CA GLU A 415 12.79 -19.93 13.34
C GLU A 415 12.97 -21.24 12.53
N GLN A 416 12.48 -21.31 11.29
CA GLN A 416 12.51 -22.51 10.45
C GLN A 416 13.54 -22.38 9.33
N SER A 417 14.14 -23.51 8.94
CA SER A 417 15.03 -23.55 7.78
C SER A 417 14.27 -23.21 6.49
N THR A 418 14.95 -22.57 5.54
CA THR A 418 14.38 -22.22 4.23
C THR A 418 13.79 -23.43 3.52
N PHE A 419 14.48 -24.56 3.58
CA PHE A 419 14.00 -25.82 3.00
C PHE A 419 12.70 -26.32 3.66
N MET A 420 12.56 -26.19 4.99
CA MET A 420 11.34 -26.59 5.69
C MET A 420 10.14 -25.70 5.31
N ILE A 421 10.38 -24.40 5.13
CA ILE A 421 9.34 -23.45 4.68
C ILE A 421 8.86 -23.86 3.28
N ASP A 422 9.79 -24.13 2.36
CA ASP A 422 9.45 -24.56 1.00
C ASP A 422 8.67 -25.89 1.01
N LEU A 423 9.10 -26.86 1.82
CA LEU A 423 8.39 -28.14 2.00
C LEU A 423 6.96 -27.94 2.53
N HIS A 424 6.76 -27.06 3.51
CA HIS A 424 5.42 -26.77 4.03
C HIS A 424 4.53 -26.09 2.98
N GLN A 425 5.10 -25.17 2.18
CA GLN A 425 4.40 -24.51 1.08
C GLN A 425 3.98 -25.52 0.00
N VAL A 426 4.90 -26.37 -0.45
CA VAL A 426 4.61 -27.44 -1.42
C VAL A 426 3.63 -28.47 -0.85
N GLY A 427 3.78 -28.87 0.41
CA GLY A 427 2.85 -29.79 1.07
C GLY A 427 1.43 -29.23 1.22
N THR A 428 1.29 -27.92 1.40
CA THR A 428 -0.01 -27.23 1.40
C THR A 428 -0.60 -27.18 -0.01
N MET A 429 0.23 -26.90 -1.01
CA MET A 429 -0.15 -26.89 -2.42
C MET A 429 -0.65 -28.28 -2.87
N LEU A 430 0.08 -29.35 -2.57
CA LEU A 430 -0.28 -30.72 -2.96
C LEU A 430 -1.60 -31.21 -2.34
N ARG A 431 -1.93 -30.75 -1.13
CA ARG A 431 -3.15 -31.12 -0.41
C ARG A 431 -4.40 -30.35 -0.86
N HIS A 432 -4.25 -29.13 -1.35
CA HIS A 432 -5.36 -28.22 -1.59
C HIS A 432 -5.49 -27.73 -3.03
N ALA A 433 -4.53 -28.03 -3.91
CA ALA A 433 -4.61 -27.69 -5.31
C ALA A 433 -5.79 -28.41 -5.98
N THR A 434 -6.55 -27.66 -6.76
CA THR A 434 -7.62 -28.18 -7.62
C THR A 434 -7.23 -28.01 -9.08
N SER A 435 -7.99 -28.58 -10.02
CA SER A 435 -7.79 -28.34 -11.45
C SER A 435 -7.86 -26.86 -11.83
N ARG A 436 -8.59 -26.02 -11.07
CA ARG A 436 -8.68 -24.58 -11.31
C ARG A 436 -7.50 -23.80 -10.73
N SER A 437 -6.71 -24.39 -9.83
CA SER A 437 -5.60 -23.71 -9.15
C SER A 437 -4.40 -23.46 -10.07
N LEU A 438 -3.67 -22.37 -9.76
CA LEU A 438 -2.37 -22.04 -10.34
C LEU A 438 -1.28 -22.27 -9.28
N CYS A 439 -0.32 -23.13 -9.59
CA CYS A 439 0.74 -23.56 -8.70
C CYS A 439 2.09 -23.08 -9.24
N LEU A 440 2.83 -22.31 -8.46
CA LEU A 440 4.17 -21.82 -8.82
C LEU A 440 5.21 -22.49 -7.91
N LEU A 441 6.18 -23.16 -8.52
CA LEU A 441 7.34 -23.72 -7.82
C LEU A 441 8.60 -23.06 -8.38
N ASP A 442 9.34 -22.35 -7.54
CA ASP A 442 10.58 -21.68 -7.93
C ASP A 442 11.77 -22.32 -7.25
N GLU A 443 12.54 -23.09 -8.02
CA GLU A 443 13.79 -23.70 -7.58
C GLU A 443 13.66 -24.62 -6.35
N PHE A 444 12.53 -25.32 -6.25
CA PHE A 444 12.27 -26.30 -5.21
C PHE A 444 13.33 -27.42 -5.21
N GLY A 445 13.79 -27.81 -4.01
CA GLY A 445 14.83 -28.84 -3.83
C GLY A 445 16.26 -28.31 -3.69
N LYS A 446 16.50 -26.99 -3.76
CA LYS A 446 17.84 -26.39 -3.60
C LYS A 446 18.49 -26.53 -2.22
N GLY A 447 17.68 -26.67 -1.17
CA GLY A 447 18.15 -26.62 0.23
C GLY A 447 18.62 -27.95 0.82
N THR A 448 18.76 -29.00 0.00
CA THR A 448 19.12 -30.37 0.43
C THR A 448 20.13 -31.00 -0.54
N LEU A 449 20.51 -32.26 -0.30
CA LEU A 449 21.29 -33.04 -1.26
C LEU A 449 20.62 -33.07 -2.62
N THR A 450 21.40 -32.97 -3.70
CA THR A 450 20.89 -32.88 -5.08
C THR A 450 20.01 -34.07 -5.44
N GLU A 451 20.39 -35.28 -5.02
CA GLU A 451 19.63 -36.52 -5.24
C GLU A 451 18.25 -36.47 -4.56
N ASP A 452 18.20 -36.05 -3.28
CA ASP A 452 16.93 -35.87 -2.56
C ASP A 452 16.06 -34.79 -3.21
N GLY A 453 16.68 -33.69 -3.65
CA GLY A 453 16.00 -32.59 -4.33
C GLY A 453 15.35 -33.03 -5.64
N ILE A 454 16.07 -33.80 -6.47
CA ILE A 454 15.56 -34.37 -7.72
C ILE A 454 14.41 -35.33 -7.42
N GLY A 455 14.57 -36.23 -6.44
CA GLY A 455 13.54 -37.19 -6.05
C GLY A 455 12.24 -36.52 -5.57
N LEU A 456 12.35 -35.52 -4.69
CA LEU A 456 11.20 -34.76 -4.21
C LEU A 456 10.51 -33.97 -5.32
N LEU A 457 11.28 -33.35 -6.22
CA LEU A 457 10.76 -32.62 -7.36
C LEU A 457 10.02 -33.55 -8.34
N GLY A 458 10.63 -34.68 -8.70
CA GLY A 458 10.03 -35.70 -9.56
C GLY A 458 8.76 -36.31 -8.97
N GLY A 459 8.77 -36.61 -7.67
CA GLY A 459 7.58 -37.07 -6.95
C GLY A 459 6.45 -36.04 -6.92
N THR A 460 6.79 -34.76 -6.72
CA THR A 460 5.82 -33.65 -6.76
C THR A 460 5.18 -33.50 -8.14
N ILE A 461 5.99 -33.53 -9.21
CA ILE A 461 5.50 -33.45 -10.59
C ILE A 461 4.61 -34.65 -10.92
N SER A 462 5.03 -35.86 -10.53
CA SER A 462 4.26 -37.08 -10.73
C SER A 462 2.92 -37.04 -9.99
N HIS A 463 2.90 -36.53 -8.76
CA HIS A 463 1.67 -36.34 -8.00
C HIS A 463 0.70 -35.39 -8.71
N PHE A 464 1.18 -34.26 -9.25
CA PHE A 464 0.34 -33.37 -10.04
C PHE A 464 -0.14 -33.99 -11.35
N ALA A 465 0.72 -34.76 -12.03
CA ALA A 465 0.39 -35.42 -13.28
C ALA A 465 -0.67 -36.52 -13.14
N ASN A 466 -0.83 -37.08 -11.92
CA ASN A 466 -1.84 -38.10 -11.62
C ASN A 466 -3.25 -37.53 -11.37
N TYR A 467 -3.42 -36.21 -11.26
CA TYR A 467 -4.74 -35.59 -11.19
C TYR A 467 -5.41 -35.57 -12.56
N ASP A 468 -6.73 -35.67 -12.60
CA ASP A 468 -7.52 -35.58 -13.83
C ASP A 468 -8.67 -34.56 -13.70
N PRO A 469 -8.59 -33.38 -14.36
CA PRO A 469 -7.40 -32.82 -15.00
C PRO A 469 -6.41 -32.23 -13.97
N PRO A 470 -5.10 -32.17 -14.29
CA PRO A 470 -4.09 -31.58 -13.39
C PRO A 470 -4.36 -30.10 -13.02
N PRO A 471 -3.82 -29.60 -11.90
CA PRO A 471 -3.71 -28.15 -11.69
C PRO A 471 -2.82 -27.51 -12.77
N LYS A 472 -2.92 -26.18 -12.92
CA LYS A 472 -1.98 -25.42 -13.77
C LYS A 472 -0.69 -25.21 -12.97
N VAL A 473 0.42 -25.79 -13.39
CA VAL A 473 1.69 -25.76 -12.66
C VAL A 473 2.77 -25.07 -13.51
N LEU A 474 3.42 -24.07 -12.95
CA LEU A 474 4.62 -23.43 -13.49
C LEU A 474 5.78 -23.72 -12.56
N LEU A 475 6.79 -24.40 -13.08
CA LEU A 475 7.90 -24.88 -12.29
C LEU A 475 9.21 -24.41 -12.90
N SER A 476 9.99 -23.61 -12.19
CA SER A 476 11.38 -23.32 -12.56
C SER A 476 12.34 -24.22 -11.81
N THR A 477 13.29 -24.81 -12.52
CA THR A 477 14.35 -25.62 -11.91
C THR A 477 15.70 -25.41 -12.57
N HIS A 478 16.74 -25.69 -11.81
CA HIS A 478 18.14 -25.78 -12.24
C HIS A 478 18.63 -27.24 -12.24
N LEU A 479 17.83 -28.17 -11.71
CA LEU A 479 18.11 -29.60 -11.65
C LEU A 479 17.79 -30.21 -13.02
N THR A 480 18.76 -30.16 -13.94
CA THR A 480 18.60 -30.69 -15.31
C THR A 480 18.66 -32.21 -15.34
N GLU A 481 19.21 -32.84 -14.30
CA GLU A 481 19.29 -34.30 -14.15
C GLU A 481 17.91 -34.97 -14.12
N ILE A 482 16.85 -34.21 -13.80
CA ILE A 482 15.46 -34.71 -13.82
C ILE A 482 15.02 -35.21 -15.21
N PHE A 483 15.69 -34.77 -16.28
CA PHE A 483 15.38 -35.19 -17.65
C PHE A 483 16.16 -36.42 -18.11
N THR A 484 17.29 -36.74 -17.47
CA THR A 484 18.27 -37.71 -18.00
C THR A 484 17.98 -39.16 -17.60
N GLU A 485 17.13 -39.40 -16.60
CA GLU A 485 17.00 -40.71 -15.93
C GLU A 485 15.54 -41.20 -15.74
N ASN A 486 14.61 -40.84 -16.64
CA ASN A 486 13.20 -41.25 -16.58
C ASN A 486 12.46 -40.88 -15.27
N TYR A 487 12.92 -39.87 -14.54
CA TYR A 487 12.26 -39.40 -13.30
C TYR A 487 10.92 -38.70 -13.53
N LEU A 488 10.60 -38.36 -14.78
CA LEU A 488 9.34 -37.72 -15.17
C LEU A 488 8.43 -38.73 -15.88
N PRO A 489 7.13 -38.78 -15.52
CA PRO A 489 6.18 -39.62 -16.24
C PRO A 489 6.00 -39.09 -17.66
N GLN A 490 5.84 -39.99 -18.63
CA GLN A 490 5.43 -39.60 -19.98
C GLN A 490 3.96 -39.19 -19.94
N SER A 491 3.69 -37.90 -20.02
CA SER A 491 2.35 -37.33 -19.97
C SER A 491 2.23 -36.15 -20.92
N GLU A 492 1.13 -36.08 -21.67
CA GLU A 492 0.79 -34.93 -22.52
C GLU A 492 0.55 -33.64 -21.72
N HIS A 493 0.34 -33.77 -20.41
CA HIS A 493 0.19 -32.64 -19.51
C HIS A 493 1.53 -31.98 -19.14
N ILE A 494 2.68 -32.64 -19.39
CA ILE A 494 4.00 -32.10 -19.07
C ILE A 494 4.66 -31.52 -20.32
N LYS A 495 5.04 -30.24 -20.26
CA LYS A 495 5.82 -29.57 -21.30
C LYS A 495 7.08 -28.94 -20.72
N CYS A 496 8.17 -29.06 -21.47
CA CYS A 496 9.47 -28.52 -21.09
C CYS A 496 9.77 -27.27 -21.93
N TYR A 497 10.25 -26.23 -21.24
CA TYR A 497 10.71 -24.99 -21.84
C TYR A 497 12.07 -24.63 -21.28
N THR A 498 12.78 -23.80 -22.04
CA THR A 498 14.06 -23.23 -21.63
C THR A 498 14.12 -21.75 -21.96
N MET A 499 14.83 -20.97 -21.15
CA MET A 499 15.13 -19.59 -21.48
C MET A 499 16.23 -19.54 -22.55
N SER A 500 15.95 -18.87 -23.66
CA SER A 500 16.85 -18.83 -24.81
C SER A 500 18.12 -18.04 -24.51
N VAL A 501 19.22 -18.59 -24.99
CA VAL A 501 20.57 -18.09 -24.81
C VAL A 501 21.22 -17.98 -26.19
N LEU A 502 21.86 -16.85 -26.49
CA LEU A 502 22.64 -16.67 -27.70
C LEU A 502 24.12 -16.90 -27.39
N ASN A 503 24.77 -17.76 -28.18
CA ASN A 503 26.22 -17.88 -28.25
C ASN A 503 26.67 -17.41 -29.66
N PRO A 504 27.25 -16.21 -29.81
CA PRO A 504 27.62 -15.61 -31.09
C PRO A 504 28.61 -16.43 -31.92
N ASP A 505 29.51 -17.18 -31.28
CA ASP A 505 30.64 -17.79 -32.00
C ASP A 505 30.42 -19.25 -32.40
N GLY A 506 29.33 -19.89 -31.96
CA GLY A 506 29.03 -21.31 -32.25
C GLY A 506 30.10 -22.31 -31.77
N GLN A 507 31.21 -21.81 -31.25
CA GLN A 507 32.29 -22.55 -30.63
C GLN A 507 32.05 -22.60 -29.12
N THR A 508 32.46 -23.70 -28.52
CA THR A 508 32.37 -24.03 -27.09
C THR A 508 33.19 -23.11 -26.18
N SER A 509 33.73 -22.00 -26.68
CA SER A 509 34.35 -20.95 -25.87
C SER A 509 33.25 -20.15 -25.17
N ASN A 510 33.15 -20.32 -23.86
CA ASN A 510 32.20 -19.67 -22.95
C ASN A 510 32.36 -18.14 -22.83
N GLU A 511 32.88 -17.44 -23.84
CA GLU A 511 33.39 -16.07 -23.67
C GLU A 511 32.30 -15.00 -23.82
N ASP A 512 31.27 -15.18 -24.65
CA ASP A 512 30.17 -14.20 -24.78
C ASP A 512 28.79 -14.86 -24.85
N ILE A 513 28.12 -15.05 -23.72
CA ILE A 513 26.76 -15.58 -23.67
C ILE A 513 25.77 -14.46 -23.38
N ILE A 514 24.81 -14.26 -24.28
CA ILE A 514 23.78 -13.23 -24.13
C ILE A 514 22.44 -13.88 -23.77
N PHE A 515 21.86 -13.49 -22.64
CA PHE A 515 20.52 -13.92 -22.24
C PHE A 515 19.48 -13.11 -23.02
N LEU A 516 18.64 -13.80 -23.80
CA LEU A 516 17.61 -13.15 -24.61
C LEU A 516 16.28 -13.00 -23.87
N TYR A 517 16.16 -13.55 -22.65
CA TYR A 517 14.97 -13.51 -21.79
C TYR A 517 13.67 -14.02 -22.44
N ARG A 518 13.77 -14.81 -23.50
CA ARG A 518 12.65 -15.38 -24.23
C ARG A 518 12.49 -16.86 -23.91
N LEU A 519 11.28 -17.28 -23.61
CA LEU A 519 10.94 -18.67 -23.37
C LEU A 519 10.78 -19.40 -24.70
N VAL A 520 11.48 -20.52 -24.86
CA VAL A 520 11.39 -21.38 -26.04
C VAL A 520 11.11 -22.83 -25.65
N PRO A 521 10.37 -23.61 -26.45
CA PRO A 521 10.18 -25.04 -26.21
C PRO A 521 11.53 -25.77 -26.22
N GLY A 522 11.73 -26.69 -25.27
CA GLY A 522 12.95 -27.49 -25.18
C GLY A 522 13.47 -27.64 -23.75
N GLN A 523 14.64 -28.27 -23.64
CA GLN A 523 15.31 -28.52 -22.38
C GLN A 523 16.72 -27.90 -22.44
N ALA A 524 17.15 -27.24 -21.37
CA ALA A 524 18.54 -26.83 -21.24
C ALA A 524 19.42 -28.08 -21.00
N LEU A 525 20.35 -28.35 -21.90
CA LEU A 525 21.30 -29.47 -21.76
C LEU A 525 22.62 -29.05 -21.06
N LEU A 526 22.89 -27.75 -20.95
CA LEU A 526 24.16 -27.24 -20.43
C LEU A 526 23.94 -26.33 -19.22
N SER A 527 24.77 -26.53 -18.19
CA SER A 527 24.86 -25.63 -17.04
C SER A 527 25.86 -24.51 -17.34
N PHE A 528 25.41 -23.26 -17.19
CA PHE A 528 26.22 -22.06 -17.46
C PHE A 528 26.76 -21.41 -16.19
N GLY A 529 26.92 -22.19 -15.11
CA GLY A 529 27.36 -21.70 -13.80
C GLY A 529 28.75 -21.04 -13.83
N LEU A 530 29.71 -21.65 -14.52
CA LEU A 530 31.06 -21.09 -14.70
C LEU A 530 31.05 -19.75 -15.44
N HIS A 531 30.21 -19.65 -16.49
CA HIS A 531 30.05 -18.40 -17.23
C HIS A 531 29.41 -17.30 -16.35
N CYS A 532 28.42 -17.65 -15.52
CA CYS A 532 27.85 -16.69 -14.56
C CYS A 532 28.89 -16.20 -13.54
N ALA A 533 29.80 -17.06 -13.10
CA ALA A 533 30.89 -16.67 -12.21
C ALA A 533 31.86 -15.70 -12.89
N TRP A 534 32.19 -15.97 -14.17
CA TRP A 534 33.00 -15.06 -14.98
C TRP A 534 32.36 -13.68 -15.15
N LEU A 535 31.07 -13.62 -15.51
CA LEU A 535 30.30 -12.36 -15.60
C LEU A 535 30.23 -11.59 -14.26
N ALA A 536 30.26 -12.30 -13.13
CA ALA A 536 30.30 -11.70 -11.81
C ALA A 536 31.69 -11.15 -11.42
N GLY A 537 32.70 -11.29 -12.30
CA GLY A 537 34.06 -10.82 -12.07
C GLY A 537 34.93 -11.78 -11.26
N VAL A 538 34.59 -13.07 -11.21
CA VAL A 538 35.44 -14.08 -10.56
C VAL A 538 36.74 -14.25 -11.36
N PRO A 539 37.93 -14.26 -10.71
CA PRO A 539 39.21 -14.38 -11.42
C PRO A 539 39.30 -15.59 -12.34
N ASN A 540 39.87 -15.41 -13.54
CA ASN A 540 39.97 -16.45 -14.57
C ASN A 540 40.65 -17.73 -14.07
N GLU A 541 41.67 -17.62 -13.23
CA GLU A 541 42.37 -18.78 -12.65
C GLU A 541 41.42 -19.67 -11.81
N VAL A 542 40.48 -19.05 -11.09
CA VAL A 542 39.47 -19.76 -10.30
C VAL A 542 38.45 -20.45 -11.22
N VAL A 543 38.01 -19.75 -12.27
CA VAL A 543 37.05 -20.31 -13.24
C VAL A 543 37.66 -21.49 -14.01
N GLN A 544 38.90 -21.36 -14.48
CA GLN A 544 39.64 -22.44 -15.15
C GLN A 544 39.85 -23.64 -14.22
N ARG A 545 40.18 -23.38 -12.95
CA ARG A 545 40.30 -24.45 -11.96
C ARG A 545 38.97 -25.15 -11.73
N ALA A 546 37.89 -24.39 -11.60
CA ALA A 546 36.55 -24.95 -11.40
C ALA A 546 36.11 -25.80 -12.61
N ASP A 547 36.43 -25.39 -13.84
CA ASP A 547 36.19 -26.18 -15.05
C ASP A 547 36.95 -27.51 -15.04
N SER A 548 38.24 -27.49 -14.69
CA SER A 548 39.04 -28.71 -14.51
C SER A 548 38.44 -29.64 -13.44
N VAL A 549 37.99 -29.10 -12.30
CA VAL A 549 37.38 -29.89 -11.22
C VAL A 549 36.06 -30.50 -11.67
N LEU A 550 35.23 -29.75 -12.40
CA LEU A 550 33.97 -30.25 -12.95
C LEU A 550 34.21 -31.39 -13.96
N GLY A 551 35.22 -31.27 -14.82
CA GLY A 551 35.64 -32.34 -15.73
C GLY A 551 36.07 -33.61 -14.98
N ASP A 552 36.83 -33.47 -13.89
CA ASP A 552 37.23 -34.60 -13.04
C ASP A 552 36.01 -35.24 -12.35
N ILE A 553 35.08 -34.45 -11.81
CA ILE A 553 33.84 -34.92 -11.17
C ILE A 553 32.95 -35.69 -12.16
N HIS A 554 32.69 -35.13 -13.34
CA HIS A 554 31.87 -35.78 -14.37
C HIS A 554 32.50 -37.10 -14.86
N SER A 555 33.83 -37.18 -14.89
CA SER A 555 34.55 -38.40 -15.26
C SER A 555 34.79 -39.38 -14.09
N LYS A 556 34.24 -39.09 -12.90
CA LYS A 556 34.43 -39.85 -11.65
C LYS A 556 35.92 -40.06 -11.30
N LYS A 557 36.76 -39.10 -11.65
CA LYS A 557 38.19 -39.09 -11.32
C LYS A 557 38.45 -38.22 -10.09
N PRO A 558 39.44 -38.55 -9.25
CA PRO A 558 39.84 -37.67 -8.17
C PRO A 558 40.34 -36.34 -8.76
N ALA A 559 39.86 -35.23 -8.21
CA ALA A 559 40.23 -33.90 -8.65
C ALA A 559 41.76 -33.73 -8.59
N ARG A 560 42.38 -33.42 -9.73
CA ARG A 560 43.85 -33.31 -9.80
C ARG A 560 44.34 -32.20 -8.90
N ARG A 561 45.40 -32.44 -8.12
CA ARG A 561 46.03 -31.40 -7.27
C ARG A 561 46.65 -30.32 -8.16
N VAL A 562 46.49 -29.04 -7.80
CA VAL A 562 47.19 -27.95 -8.49
C VAL A 562 48.67 -28.02 -8.11
N THR A 563 49.53 -28.36 -9.07
CA THR A 563 50.98 -28.43 -8.87
C THR A 563 51.59 -27.03 -8.96
N SER A 564 52.12 -26.53 -7.84
CA SER A 564 53.07 -25.40 -7.85
C SER A 564 54.49 -25.94 -7.77
N GLU A 565 55.48 -25.21 -8.27
CA GLU A 565 56.89 -25.63 -8.25
C GLU A 565 57.36 -26.03 -6.83
N LYS A 566 56.92 -25.27 -5.82
CA LYS A 566 57.18 -25.55 -4.40
C LYS A 566 56.56 -26.86 -3.92
N LEU A 567 55.33 -27.16 -4.35
CA LEU A 567 54.62 -28.40 -4.01
C LEU A 567 55.24 -29.62 -4.69
N THR A 568 55.65 -29.50 -5.95
CA THR A 568 56.38 -30.59 -6.64
C THR A 568 57.76 -30.85 -6.02
N ALA A 569 58.44 -29.81 -5.54
CA ALA A 569 59.70 -29.97 -4.82
C ALA A 569 59.51 -30.71 -3.48
N THR A 570 58.45 -30.38 -2.72
CA THR A 570 58.11 -31.08 -1.47
C THR A 570 57.64 -32.50 -1.73
N ASP A 571 56.81 -32.74 -2.74
CA ASP A 571 56.37 -34.09 -3.11
C ASP A 571 57.55 -34.97 -3.55
N LYS A 572 58.54 -34.40 -4.26
CA LYS A 572 59.79 -35.09 -4.61
C LYS A 572 60.65 -35.40 -3.39
N GLN A 573 60.78 -34.44 -2.45
CA GLN A 573 61.45 -34.68 -1.17
C GLN A 573 60.76 -35.81 -0.38
N TYR A 574 59.43 -35.84 -0.33
CA TYR A 574 58.69 -36.92 0.33
C TYR A 574 58.82 -38.26 -0.39
N GLN A 575 58.84 -38.29 -1.72
CA GLN A 575 59.11 -39.52 -2.48
C GLN A 575 60.53 -40.03 -2.23
N ASP A 576 61.53 -39.16 -2.24
CA ASP A 576 62.93 -39.52 -1.96
C ASP A 576 63.06 -40.04 -0.52
N ALA A 577 62.40 -39.39 0.44
CA ALA A 577 62.30 -39.82 1.84
C ALA A 577 61.70 -41.22 1.99
N VAL A 578 60.55 -41.48 1.35
CA VAL A 578 59.88 -42.80 1.40
C VAL A 578 60.74 -43.88 0.74
N THR A 579 61.38 -43.57 -0.38
CA THR A 579 62.25 -44.51 -1.09
C THR A 579 63.48 -44.87 -0.24
N LYS A 580 64.09 -43.87 0.40
CA LYS A 580 65.18 -44.07 1.36
C LYS A 580 64.73 -44.91 2.57
N LEU A 581 63.50 -44.71 3.05
CA LEU A 581 62.95 -45.46 4.19
C LEU A 581 62.65 -46.92 3.84
N MET A 582 62.17 -47.19 2.62
CA MET A 582 61.99 -48.55 2.11
C MET A 582 63.31 -49.31 1.88
N ALA A 583 64.42 -48.60 1.70
CA ALA A 583 65.73 -49.18 1.43
C ALA A 583 66.56 -49.49 2.70
N ILE A 584 66.10 -49.05 3.88
CA ILE A 584 66.83 -49.23 5.14
C ILE A 584 66.75 -50.67 5.65
N ASP A 585 67.89 -51.20 6.10
CA ASP A 585 67.97 -52.45 6.85
C ASP A 585 68.10 -52.14 8.35
N THR A 586 67.00 -52.28 9.09
CA THR A 586 66.92 -51.96 10.54
C THR A 586 67.88 -52.77 11.42
N GLN A 587 68.53 -53.81 10.89
CA GLN A 587 69.52 -54.62 11.63
C GLN A 587 70.96 -54.17 11.40
N LYS A 588 71.22 -53.35 10.38
CA LYS A 588 72.57 -52.92 9.98
C LYS A 588 72.78 -51.41 9.99
N ASP A 589 71.72 -50.65 9.77
CA ASP A 589 71.80 -49.20 9.60
C ASP A 589 71.42 -48.45 10.89
N ASP A 590 72.16 -47.38 11.21
CA ASP A 590 71.88 -46.51 12.36
C ASP A 590 70.70 -45.57 12.06
N LEU A 591 69.54 -45.89 12.64
CA LEU A 591 68.31 -45.13 12.51
C LEU A 591 68.47 -43.64 12.87
N ASN A 592 69.33 -43.29 13.83
CA ASN A 592 69.51 -41.89 14.24
C ASN A 592 70.18 -41.06 13.13
N SER A 593 71.21 -41.61 12.49
CA SER A 593 71.88 -40.97 11.35
C SER A 593 70.93 -40.79 10.16
N PHE A 594 70.07 -41.78 9.92
CA PHE A 594 69.08 -41.73 8.85
C PHE A 594 68.05 -40.62 9.04
N PHE A 595 67.46 -40.50 10.24
CA PHE A 595 66.48 -39.45 10.51
C PHE A 595 67.11 -38.04 10.48
N GLN A 596 68.38 -37.89 10.86
CA GLN A 596 69.13 -36.64 10.71
C GLN A 596 69.37 -36.25 9.25
N GLU A 597 69.60 -37.23 8.37
CA GLU A 597 69.82 -36.99 6.94
C GLU A 597 68.51 -36.69 6.18
N LEU A 598 67.39 -37.24 6.66
CA LEU A 598 66.07 -37.10 6.04
C LEU A 598 65.32 -35.84 6.49
N PHE A 599 65.55 -35.41 7.73
CA PHE A 599 65.07 -34.15 8.30
C PHE A 599 66.25 -33.35 8.82
N PRO A 600 67.06 -32.72 7.92
CA PRO A 600 68.08 -31.78 8.36
C PRO A 600 67.37 -30.70 9.17
N SER A 601 67.81 -30.52 10.41
CA SER A 601 67.15 -29.67 11.41
C SER A 601 67.03 -28.22 10.93
N GLU A 602 65.89 -27.91 10.30
CA GLU A 602 65.29 -26.57 10.32
C GLU A 602 64.24 -26.56 11.44
N LEU A 603 64.73 -26.26 12.65
CA LEU A 603 63.95 -25.71 13.76
C LEU A 603 64.70 -24.49 14.30
#